data_AF-A0A7I9ZKC5-F1
#
_entry.id   AF-A0A7I9ZKC5-F1
#
_cell.length_a   1.000
_cell.length_b   1.000
_cell.length_c   1.000
_cell.angle_alpha   90.00
_cell.angle_beta   90.00
_cell.angle_gamma   90.00
#
_symmetry.space_group_name_H-M   'P 1'
#
loop_
_entity.id
_entity.type
_entity.pdbx_description
1 polymer ?
#
loop_
_entity_poly.entity_id
_entity_poly.type
_entity_poly.pdbx_seq_one_letter_code
_entity_poly.pdbx_strand_id
1 'polypeptide(L)' 'MTALPPDPDPMRVPREEPAGGVPPGETPPDSAQTSATSNADPTAGRNLTPRAIAAFVAIGLFAALFAVTAVVLVLQLLD' A
#
# COMPACT_ATOMS: atom_id res chain seq x y z
N MET A 1 43.83 -30.21 -26.55
CA MET A 1 44.11 -29.16 -27.53
C MET A 1 43.29 -27.94 -27.13
N THR A 2 43.91 -26.93 -26.54
CA THR A 2 43.30 -25.64 -26.20
C THR A 2 43.42 -24.73 -27.41
N ALA A 3 42.43 -24.76 -28.31
CA ALA A 3 42.31 -23.76 -29.35
C ALA A 3 41.50 -22.59 -28.79
N LEU A 4 42.13 -21.44 -28.59
CA LEU A 4 41.41 -20.20 -28.33
C LEU A 4 40.68 -19.81 -29.62
N PRO A 5 39.36 -19.57 -29.60
CA PRO A 5 38.65 -19.11 -30.78
C PRO A 5 39.31 -17.84 -31.33
N PRO A 6 39.50 -17.70 -32.65
CA PRO A 6 40.02 -16.48 -33.22
C PRO A 6 39.07 -15.32 -32.89
N ASP A 7 39.65 -14.21 -32.41
CA ASP A 7 38.90 -13.01 -32.07
C ASP A 7 38.15 -12.50 -33.32
N PRO A 8 36.82 -12.29 -33.27
CA PRO A 8 36.06 -11.86 -34.44
C PRO A 8 36.56 -10.51 -34.97
N ASP A 9 36.75 -10.44 -36.29
CA ASP A 9 37.11 -9.21 -37.01
C ASP A 9 36.05 -8.12 -36.74
N PRO A 10 36.40 -6.99 -36.11
CA PRO A 10 35.44 -5.94 -35.72
C PRO A 10 34.74 -5.29 -36.92
N MET A 11 35.29 -5.45 -38.13
CA MET A 11 34.66 -4.98 -39.37
C MET A 11 33.63 -5.97 -39.93
N ARG A 12 33.52 -7.17 -39.35
CA ARG A 12 32.63 -8.26 -39.79
C ARG A 12 31.69 -8.76 -38.68
N VAL A 13 31.38 -7.92 -37.69
CA VAL A 13 30.27 -8.22 -36.78
C VAL A 13 28.94 -7.87 -37.46
N PRO A 14 27.88 -8.69 -37.31
CA PRO A 14 26.53 -8.25 -37.66
C PRO A 14 26.25 -6.92 -36.94
N ARG A 15 25.84 -5.88 -37.67
CA ARG A 15 25.43 -4.62 -37.04
C ARG A 15 24.18 -4.93 -36.22
N GLU A 16 24.19 -4.60 -34.93
CA GLU A 16 22.98 -4.59 -34.12
C GLU A 16 22.04 -3.54 -34.73
N GLU A 17 20.89 -3.99 -35.23
CA GLU A 17 19.81 -3.06 -35.56
C GLU A 17 19.48 -2.29 -34.27
N PRO A 18 19.47 -0.95 -34.27
CA PRO A 18 19.14 -0.19 -33.06
C PRO A 18 17.83 -0.74 -32.52
N ALA A 19 17.84 -1.29 -31.29
CA ALA A 19 16.62 -1.78 -30.68
C ALA A 19 15.57 -0.68 -30.79
N GLY A 20 14.51 -0.92 -31.56
CA GLY A 20 13.49 0.06 -31.88
C GLY A 20 12.91 0.59 -30.58
N GLY A 21 13.39 1.76 -30.17
CA GLY A 21 12.89 2.41 -28.97
C GLY A 21 11.47 2.83 -29.24
N VAL A 22 10.51 2.28 -28.49
CA VAL A 22 9.23 2.96 -28.34
C VAL A 22 9.51 4.31 -27.70
N PRO A 23 9.08 5.44 -28.30
CA PRO A 23 9.19 6.73 -27.66
C PRO A 23 8.54 6.64 -26.28
N PRO A 24 9.19 7.15 -25.21
CA PRO A 24 8.54 7.23 -23.91
C PRO A 24 7.24 8.05 -24.05
N GLY A 25 6.09 7.39 -23.95
CA GLY A 25 4.77 8.05 -24.00
C GLY A 25 3.82 7.69 -25.16
N GLU A 26 3.77 6.47 -25.67
CA GLU A 26 2.66 6.11 -26.59
C GLU A 26 1.30 5.91 -25.89
N THR A 27 1.31 5.76 -24.57
CA THR A 27 0.34 6.44 -23.68
C THR A 27 1.06 6.68 -22.37
N PRO A 28 1.48 7.91 -22.05
CA PRO A 28 1.89 8.23 -20.68
C PRO A 28 0.71 7.84 -19.76
N PRO A 29 0.94 7.27 -18.56
CA PRO A 29 -0.13 7.32 -17.55
C PRO A 29 -0.51 8.79 -17.42
N ASP A 30 -1.79 9.07 -17.17
CA ASP A 30 -2.35 10.42 -17.07
C ASP A 30 -1.57 11.23 -16.02
N SER A 31 -0.47 11.84 -16.44
CA SER A 31 0.61 12.29 -15.57
C SER A 31 0.22 13.67 -15.08
N ALA A 32 0.02 13.80 -13.77
CA ALA A 32 -0.46 14.99 -13.08
C ALA A 32 -1.96 15.32 -13.28
N GLN A 33 -2.84 14.31 -13.30
CA GLN A 33 -4.25 14.58 -13.12
C GLN A 33 -4.52 15.17 -11.73
N THR A 34 -5.00 16.42 -11.71
CA THR A 34 -5.53 17.08 -10.50
C THR A 34 -6.98 16.71 -10.22
N SER A 35 -7.57 15.90 -11.10
CA SER A 35 -8.96 15.49 -11.09
C SER A 35 -9.05 13.98 -10.93
N ALA A 36 -9.98 13.52 -10.10
CA ALA A 36 -10.23 12.09 -9.93
C ALA A 36 -10.78 11.49 -11.24
N THR A 37 -10.38 10.26 -11.54
CA THR A 37 -10.92 9.53 -12.70
C THR A 37 -12.42 9.27 -12.53
N SER A 38 -13.15 9.07 -13.63
CA SER A 38 -14.58 8.71 -13.58
C SER A 38 -14.85 7.34 -12.92
N ASN A 39 -13.81 6.56 -12.60
CA ASN A 39 -13.95 5.33 -11.87
C ASN A 39 -14.12 5.66 -10.38
N ALA A 40 -15.21 5.17 -9.79
CA ALA A 40 -15.38 5.26 -8.35
C ALA A 40 -14.27 4.45 -7.67
N ASP A 41 -13.54 5.08 -6.75
CA ASP A 41 -12.61 4.37 -5.90
C ASP A 41 -13.36 3.30 -5.10
N PRO A 42 -12.77 2.10 -4.91
CA PRO A 42 -13.35 1.11 -4.05
C PRO A 42 -13.51 1.70 -2.66
N THR A 43 -14.76 1.84 -2.21
CA THR A 43 -15.05 2.35 -0.87
C THR A 43 -14.39 1.41 0.12
N ALA A 44 -13.54 1.95 1.00
CA ALA A 44 -13.07 1.19 2.15
C ALA A 44 -14.32 0.75 2.94
N GLY A 45 -14.68 -0.53 2.81
CA GLY A 45 -15.83 -1.08 3.50
C GLY A 45 -15.69 -0.88 5.00
N ARG A 46 -16.81 -0.88 5.74
CA ARG A 46 -16.82 -0.87 7.22
C ARG A 46 -16.34 -2.23 7.74
N ASN A 47 -15.11 -2.59 7.40
CA ASN A 47 -14.52 -3.87 7.70
C ASN A 47 -13.91 -3.75 9.09
N LEU A 48 -14.72 -3.93 10.12
CA LEU A 48 -14.20 -4.10 11.47
C LEU A 48 -13.42 -5.40 11.50
N THR A 49 -12.10 -5.29 11.40
CA THR A 49 -11.21 -6.45 11.57
C THR A 49 -11.43 -7.05 12.96
N PRO A 50 -11.24 -8.37 13.15
CA PRO A 50 -11.35 -8.98 14.48
C PRO A 50 -10.51 -8.26 15.54
N ARG A 51 -9.35 -7.71 15.13
CA ARG A 51 -8.49 -6.89 15.98
C ARG A 51 -9.14 -5.56 16.41
N ALA A 52 -9.83 -4.88 15.50
CA ALA A 52 -10.57 -3.66 15.83
C ALA A 52 -11.70 -3.94 16.82
N ILE A 53 -12.44 -5.04 16.63
CA ILE A 53 -13.50 -5.47 17.56
C ILE A 53 -12.91 -5.73 18.95
N ALA A 54 -11.82 -6.50 19.04
CA ALA A 54 -11.14 -6.77 20.30
C ALA A 54 -10.69 -5.48 21.01
N ALA A 55 -10.16 -4.51 20.26
CA ALA A 55 -9.76 -3.22 20.81
C ALA A 55 -10.95 -2.44 21.39
N PHE A 56 -12.09 -2.39 20.68
CA PHE A 56 -13.30 -1.73 21.19
C PHE A 56 -13.85 -2.41 22.45
N VAL A 57 -13.84 -3.74 22.51
CA VAL A 57 -14.26 -4.49 23.70
C VAL A 57 -13.35 -4.16 24.89
N ALA A 58 -12.03 -4.16 24.68
CA ALA A 58 -11.07 -3.83 25.74
C ALA A 58 -11.27 -2.40 26.27
N ILE A 59 -11.45 -1.42 25.38
CA ILE A 59 -11.73 -0.03 25.75
C ILE A 59 -13.06 0.08 26.50
N GLY A 60 -14.10 -0.61 26.02
CA GLY A 60 -15.42 -0.62 26.65
C GLY A 60 -15.39 -1.19 28.07
N LEU A 61 -14.69 -2.31 28.27
CA LEU A 61 -14.50 -2.90 29.61
C LEU A 61 -13.73 -1.97 30.53
N PHE A 62 -12.65 -1.36 30.03
CA PHE A 62 -11.85 -0.40 30.80
C PHE A 62 -12.71 0.81 31.22
N ALA A 63 -13.44 1.42 30.30
CA ALA A 63 -14.33 2.54 30.60
C ALA A 63 -15.44 2.15 31.58
N ALA A 64 -16.00 0.94 31.47
CA ALA A 64 -17.03 0.44 32.38
C ALA A 64 -16.50 0.31 33.82
N LEU A 65 -15.26 -0.17 34.01
CA LEU A 65 -14.64 -0.22 35.33
C LEU A 65 -14.56 1.17 35.96
N PHE A 66 -14.09 2.17 35.21
CA PHE A 66 -14.02 3.55 35.68
C PHE A 66 -15.41 4.12 36.01
N ALA A 67 -16.40 3.85 35.16
CA ALA A 67 -17.77 4.29 35.39
C ALA A 67 -18.35 3.69 36.67
N VAL A 68 -18.14 2.39 36.92
CA VAL A 68 -18.58 1.72 38.16
C VAL A 68 -17.89 2.35 39.37
N THR A 69 -16.56 2.52 39.34
CA THR A 69 -15.83 3.15 40.45
C THR A 69 -16.32 4.57 40.70
N ALA A 70 -16.54 5.37 39.65
CA ALA A 70 -17.05 6.73 39.79
C ALA A 70 -18.44 6.75 40.45
N VAL A 71 -19.35 5.87 40.02
CA VAL A 71 -20.70 5.76 40.62
C VAL A 71 -20.59 5.38 42.10
N VAL A 72 -19.76 4.39 42.44
CA VAL A 72 -19.55 3.98 43.83
C VAL A 72 -19.03 5.14 44.68
N LEU A 73 -18.04 5.89 44.19
CA LEU A 73 -17.49 7.04 44.91
C LEU A 73 -18.53 8.14 45.12
N VAL A 74 -19.39 8.39 44.14
CA VAL A 74 -20.47 9.38 44.26
C VAL A 74 -21.49 8.94 45.31
N LEU A 75 -21.89 7.66 45.30
CA LEU A 75 -22.79 7.12 46.32
C LEU A 75 -22.20 7.26 47.73
N GLN A 76 -20.92 6.90 47.90
CA GLN A 76 -20.21 7.06 49.18
C GLN A 76 -20.08 8.51 49.66
N LEU A 77 -20.11 9.48 48.75
CA LEU A 77 -20.07 10.90 49.10
C LEU A 77 -21.44 11.44 49.53
N LEU A 78 -22.52 10.79 49.08
CA LEU A 78 -23.90 11.19 49.33
C LEU A 78 -24.50 10.52 50.57
N ASP A 79 -23.94 9.39 51.01
CA ASP A 79 -24.24 8.73 52.30
C ASP A 79 -23.54 9.45 53.48
#